data_AF-A0A6L5Z1P6-F1
#
_entry.id   AF-A0A6L5Z1P6-F1
#
_cell.length_a   1.000
_cell.length_b   1.000
_cell.length_c   1.000
_cell.angle_alpha   90.00
_cell.angle_beta   90.00
_cell.angle_gamma   90.00
#
_symmetry.space_group_name_H-M   'P 1'
#
loop_
_entity.id
_entity.type
_entity.pdbx_description
1 polymer ?
#
loop_
_entity_poly.entity_id
_entity_poly.type
_entity_poly.pdbx_seq_one_letter_code
_entity_poly.pdbx_strand_id
1 'polypeptide(L)'
;MGMPASAVSRFREDIEGASTAWSIFWTLIFLIISGFVIDTANAYKYRQVLTATADAASLAAIMNYRELHYYGLYDQQDADYYTADGNAPPEGYTRARNAATGIAARIMSTAKNGEVVTDQDVELGNWNGATFTPWDGVSATPGKINAARATSYRSSRRSDPDDSNPLDTLLMGAFGGLDWWDIAAQSIAASFVPCQFTQGLVAMGKVDMSSLNSFGGEMCIHGQGEENHGNKNPPVGIDLQQNNTFGDGVTVSSNGPYDTQVAGSGKNDDDNNLRDVYQQDSIQPSGIQEFDALLDMLKNPNGADPQDIVDYMPDLIIENAMVGGSTLSDGDPDTPMTYEDKEAVKNSFPDAEWPIVDTNASGGPLTATDFEALLASAATSDSVAADIDGKIYKVDCSGGGSDKTIDLSETITLSNVAVVSDQCRISLSSNITIAASFLMTNHSGNNMTVQGSNGVTLGSGTCAEGTGSKIMARGDIDFSSEMTMIRSQIVSKEGDVKYAAKADGMNGTTVHAGGNIILTSQAAFQDCPDANPDKLIASREWYRLVQ
;
A
#
# COMPACT_ATOMS: atom_id res chain seq x y z
N MET A 1 17.40 92.48 -6.56
CA MET A 1 18.66 91.79 -6.91
C MET A 1 18.34 90.87 -8.10
N GLY A 2 18.53 91.35 -9.32
CA GLY A 2 18.22 90.59 -10.54
C GLY A 2 19.42 89.75 -10.94
N MET A 3 19.26 88.43 -11.06
CA MET A 3 20.30 87.58 -11.64
C MET A 3 20.50 87.97 -13.11
N PRO A 4 21.75 88.13 -13.59
CA PRO A 4 22.01 88.49 -14.98
C PRO A 4 21.60 87.36 -15.93
N ALA A 5 20.86 87.68 -16.98
CA ALA A 5 20.33 86.75 -17.99
C ALA A 5 21.39 85.88 -18.69
N SER A 6 22.68 86.24 -18.60
CA SER A 6 23.79 85.48 -19.18
C SER A 6 24.15 84.20 -18.42
N ALA A 7 23.75 84.05 -17.15
CA ALA A 7 24.01 82.82 -16.38
C ALA A 7 23.05 81.69 -16.80
N VAL A 8 21.82 82.04 -17.17
CA VAL A 8 20.78 81.08 -17.60
C VAL A 8 21.05 80.57 -19.02
N SER A 9 21.60 81.38 -19.92
CA SER A 9 21.97 80.89 -21.26
C SER A 9 23.18 79.95 -21.23
N ARG A 10 24.20 80.24 -20.38
CA ARG A 10 25.36 79.35 -20.20
C ARG A 10 24.97 78.00 -19.59
N PHE A 11 24.05 77.98 -18.62
CA PHE A 11 23.53 76.71 -18.07
C PHE A 11 22.72 75.90 -19.10
N ARG A 12 22.09 76.57 -20.08
CA ARG A 12 21.36 75.92 -21.17
C ARG A 12 22.27 75.34 -22.26
N GLU A 13 23.48 75.86 -22.41
CA GLU A 13 24.47 75.44 -23.41
C GLU A 13 25.54 74.50 -22.83
N ASP A 14 25.51 74.22 -21.53
CA ASP A 14 26.47 73.35 -20.86
C ASP A 14 26.14 71.87 -21.10
N ILE A 15 26.81 71.29 -22.10
CA ILE A 15 26.65 69.89 -22.52
C ILE A 15 27.53 68.95 -21.65
N GLU A 16 28.45 69.48 -20.84
CA GLU A 16 29.39 68.63 -20.06
C GLU A 16 28.66 67.74 -19.04
N GLY A 17 27.53 68.22 -18.49
CA GLY A 17 26.69 67.46 -17.56
C GLY A 17 25.81 66.38 -18.21
N ALA A 18 25.61 66.42 -19.53
CA ALA A 18 24.72 65.49 -20.23
C ALA A 18 25.23 64.04 -20.15
N SER A 19 26.55 63.85 -20.19
CA SER A 19 27.19 62.54 -20.06
C SER A 19 26.94 61.92 -18.68
N THR A 20 27.05 62.71 -17.61
CA THR A 20 26.84 62.26 -16.23
C THR A 20 25.36 61.94 -15.98
N ALA A 21 24.45 62.81 -16.44
CA ALA A 21 23.01 62.55 -16.34
C ALA A 21 22.61 61.27 -17.09
N TRP A 22 23.17 61.05 -18.29
CA TRP A 22 22.95 59.85 -19.09
C TRP A 22 23.50 58.59 -18.41
N SER A 23 24.70 58.64 -17.85
CA SER A 23 25.27 57.51 -17.10
C SER A 23 24.44 57.17 -15.87
N ILE A 24 24.00 58.15 -15.08
CA ILE A 24 23.13 57.92 -13.91
C ILE A 24 21.80 57.29 -14.35
N PHE A 25 21.20 57.80 -15.42
CA PHE A 25 19.95 57.27 -15.96
C PHE A 25 20.08 55.79 -16.35
N TRP A 26 21.12 55.42 -17.09
CA TRP A 26 21.36 54.01 -17.45
C TRP A 26 21.71 53.14 -16.25
N THR A 27 22.50 53.64 -15.31
CA THR A 27 22.78 52.91 -14.07
C THR A 27 21.49 52.60 -13.31
N LEU A 28 20.56 53.56 -13.19
CA LEU A 28 19.26 53.33 -12.56
C LEU A 28 18.43 52.30 -13.33
N ILE A 29 18.39 52.38 -14.67
CA ILE A 29 17.70 51.38 -15.49
C ILE A 29 18.27 49.98 -15.26
N PHE A 30 19.59 49.82 -15.29
CA PHE A 30 20.22 48.53 -15.08
C PHE A 30 19.96 47.99 -13.67
N LEU A 31 20.00 48.85 -12.65
CA LEU A 31 19.69 48.45 -11.27
C LEU A 31 18.23 48.00 -11.12
N ILE A 32 17.28 48.68 -11.76
CA ILE A 32 15.86 48.28 -11.76
C ILE A 32 15.67 46.95 -12.48
N ILE A 33 16.28 46.78 -13.66
CA ILE A 33 16.19 45.52 -14.42
C ILE A 33 16.84 44.37 -13.64
N SER A 34 18.02 44.60 -13.06
CA SER A 34 18.69 43.60 -12.20
C SER A 34 17.84 43.26 -10.98
N GLY A 35 17.21 44.25 -10.35
CA GLY A 35 16.30 44.04 -9.24
C GLY A 35 15.10 43.17 -9.61
N PHE A 36 14.44 43.50 -10.72
CA PHE A 36 13.34 42.70 -11.25
C PHE A 36 13.75 41.25 -11.54
N VAL A 37 14.92 41.03 -12.15
CA VAL A 37 15.42 39.68 -12.44
C VAL A 37 15.71 38.90 -11.17
N ILE A 38 16.40 39.51 -10.19
CA ILE A 38 16.75 38.87 -8.92
C ILE A 38 15.48 38.53 -8.12
N ASP A 39 14.53 39.46 -8.03
CA ASP A 39 13.29 39.27 -7.28
C ASP A 39 12.39 38.22 -7.93
N THR A 40 12.31 38.19 -9.27
CA THR A 40 11.58 37.14 -10.01
C THR A 40 12.22 35.78 -9.80
N ALA A 41 13.55 35.68 -9.81
CA ALA A 41 14.26 34.43 -9.54
C ALA A 41 14.03 33.94 -8.10
N ASN A 42 14.02 34.86 -7.12
CA ASN A 42 13.68 34.55 -5.74
C ASN A 42 12.24 34.07 -5.60
N ALA A 43 11.28 34.75 -6.24
CA ALA A 43 9.88 34.34 -6.26
C ALA A 43 9.69 32.94 -6.87
N TYR A 44 10.39 32.64 -7.98
CA TYR A 44 10.35 31.31 -8.60
C TYR A 44 10.90 30.22 -7.68
N LYS A 45 12.01 30.50 -6.99
CA LYS A 45 12.58 29.58 -5.99
C LYS A 45 11.59 29.31 -4.86
N TYR A 46 10.97 30.33 -4.28
CA TYR A 46 9.98 30.13 -3.21
C TYR A 46 8.75 29.40 -3.73
N ARG A 47 8.33 29.63 -4.97
CA ARG A 47 7.23 28.88 -5.59
C ARG A 47 7.54 27.38 -5.68
N GLN A 48 8.77 26.98 -6.00
CA GLN A 48 9.16 25.56 -6.01
C GLN A 48 9.06 24.93 -4.61
N VAL A 49 9.49 25.65 -3.57
CA VAL A 49 9.36 25.18 -2.17
C VAL A 49 7.89 25.12 -1.75
N LEU A 50 7.08 26.10 -2.15
CA LEU A 50 5.63 26.10 -1.92
C LEU A 50 4.97 24.89 -2.62
N THR A 51 5.34 24.57 -3.85
CA THR A 51 4.84 23.37 -4.54
C THR A 51 5.15 22.10 -3.76
N ALA A 52 6.40 21.88 -3.35
CA ALA A 52 6.76 20.73 -2.53
C ALA A 52 6.03 20.70 -1.17
N THR A 53 5.75 21.89 -0.60
CA THR A 53 4.98 22.03 0.65
C THR A 53 3.52 21.66 0.43
N ALA A 54 2.90 22.10 -0.67
CA ALA A 54 1.53 21.76 -1.03
C ALA A 54 1.38 20.26 -1.33
N ASP A 55 2.35 19.67 -2.04
CA ASP A 55 2.40 18.23 -2.34
C ASP A 55 2.46 17.38 -1.06
N ALA A 56 3.35 17.74 -0.14
CA ALA A 56 3.46 17.03 1.13
C ALA A 56 2.22 17.24 2.02
N ALA A 57 1.65 18.45 2.03
CA ALA A 57 0.46 18.76 2.81
C ALA A 57 -0.79 18.05 2.29
N SER A 58 -0.98 17.97 0.96
CA SER A 58 -2.12 17.26 0.37
C SER A 58 -2.02 15.75 0.63
N LEU A 59 -0.83 15.15 0.49
CA LEU A 59 -0.58 13.75 0.85
C LEU A 59 -0.86 13.48 2.33
N ALA A 60 -0.32 14.33 3.22
CA ALA A 60 -0.54 14.20 4.66
C ALA A 60 -2.03 14.23 5.02
N ALA A 61 -2.78 15.17 4.43
CA ALA A 61 -4.21 15.30 4.65
C ALA A 61 -4.97 14.03 4.25
N ILE A 62 -4.78 13.55 3.02
CA ILE A 62 -5.55 12.40 2.54
C ILE A 62 -5.16 11.10 3.25
N MET A 63 -3.87 10.89 3.56
CA MET A 63 -3.41 9.72 4.30
C MET A 63 -3.97 9.71 5.73
N ASN A 64 -3.93 10.84 6.43
CA ASN A 64 -4.51 10.94 7.78
C ASN A 64 -6.04 10.84 7.76
N TYR A 65 -6.68 11.23 6.67
CA TYR A 65 -8.12 11.08 6.51
C TYR A 65 -8.52 9.61 6.31
N ARG A 66 -7.85 8.88 5.40
CA ARG A 66 -8.24 7.52 5.00
C ARG A 66 -7.63 6.41 5.85
N GLU A 67 -6.42 6.59 6.35
CA GLU A 67 -5.71 5.61 7.20
C GLU A 67 -5.73 6.02 8.67
N LEU A 68 -6.93 6.15 9.23
CA LEU A 68 -7.11 6.47 10.64
C LEU A 68 -6.32 5.52 11.54
N HIS A 69 -6.42 4.22 11.29
CA HIS A 69 -5.85 3.20 12.16
C HIS A 69 -4.33 3.36 12.35
N TYR A 70 -3.62 3.77 11.29
CA TYR A 70 -2.17 3.86 11.30
C TYR A 70 -1.64 5.25 11.73
N TYR A 71 -2.28 6.33 11.28
CA TYR A 71 -1.84 7.70 11.58
C TYR A 71 -2.61 8.36 12.74
N GLY A 72 -3.65 7.71 13.26
CA GLY A 72 -4.52 8.18 14.35
C GLY A 72 -3.97 7.95 15.76
N LEU A 73 -2.69 7.58 15.91
CA LEU A 73 -2.01 7.18 17.16
C LEU A 73 -1.92 8.25 18.29
N TYR A 74 -2.86 9.20 18.38
CA TYR A 74 -3.02 10.04 19.56
C TYR A 74 -4.37 9.91 20.26
N ASP A 75 -5.33 9.15 19.73
CA ASP A 75 -6.58 8.89 20.43
C ASP A 75 -7.11 7.47 20.12
N GLN A 76 -6.85 6.53 21.02
CA GLN A 76 -7.32 5.13 20.94
C GLN A 76 -8.81 4.98 21.32
N GLN A 77 -9.56 6.08 21.40
CA GLN A 77 -10.82 6.09 22.14
C GLN A 77 -12.09 5.87 21.29
N ASP A 78 -11.99 5.66 19.98
CA ASP A 78 -13.18 5.35 19.15
C ASP A 78 -12.88 4.29 18.08
N ALA A 79 -13.31 3.05 18.34
CA ALA A 79 -13.25 1.93 17.41
C ALA A 79 -14.49 1.84 16.49
N ASP A 80 -15.50 2.70 16.75
CA ASP A 80 -16.74 2.89 15.96
C ASP A 80 -16.64 4.10 15.00
N TYR A 81 -15.41 4.53 14.70
CA TYR A 81 -15.14 5.84 14.11
C TYR A 81 -15.54 5.97 12.65
N TYR A 82 -15.66 4.88 11.90
CA TYR A 82 -16.34 4.94 10.60
C TYR A 82 -17.82 4.79 10.86
N THR A 83 -18.59 5.82 10.52
CA THR A 83 -20.03 5.68 10.43
C THR A 83 -20.35 4.55 9.44
N ALA A 84 -21.48 3.84 9.58
CA ALA A 84 -21.88 2.70 8.72
C ALA A 84 -21.87 3.01 7.21
N ASP A 85 -21.68 4.27 6.88
CA ASP A 85 -21.54 4.87 5.58
C ASP A 85 -20.08 5.30 5.29
N GLY A 86 -19.05 4.63 5.81
CA GLY A 86 -17.63 4.73 5.37
C GLY A 86 -16.98 6.12 5.39
N ASN A 87 -17.57 7.11 6.07
CA ASN A 87 -17.02 8.45 6.21
C ASN A 87 -16.24 8.56 7.52
N ALA A 88 -15.16 9.36 7.51
CA ALA A 88 -14.58 9.77 8.78
C ALA A 88 -15.52 10.81 9.45
N PRO A 89 -15.70 10.80 10.78
CA PRO A 89 -16.46 11.80 11.50
C PRO A 89 -15.87 13.20 11.28
N PRO A 90 -16.54 14.27 11.74
CA PRO A 90 -16.01 15.63 11.72
C PRO A 90 -14.56 15.75 12.26
N GLU A 91 -14.18 14.87 13.17
CA GLU A 91 -12.83 14.76 13.73
C GLU A 91 -11.76 14.34 12.69
N GLY A 92 -12.14 13.55 11.67
CA GLY A 92 -11.23 13.11 10.60
C GLY A 92 -10.77 14.27 9.72
N TYR A 93 -11.65 15.25 9.52
CA TYR A 93 -11.33 16.49 8.80
C TYR A 93 -10.32 17.32 9.58
N THR A 94 -10.56 17.50 10.88
CA THR A 94 -9.66 18.26 11.76
C THR A 94 -8.28 17.60 11.80
N ARG A 95 -8.21 16.26 11.90
CA ARG A 95 -6.93 15.53 11.87
C ARG A 95 -6.21 15.70 10.53
N ALA A 96 -6.91 15.54 9.41
CA ALA A 96 -6.33 15.72 8.08
C ALA A 96 -5.73 17.12 7.91
N ARG A 97 -6.45 18.15 8.37
CA ARG A 97 -5.98 19.54 8.36
C ARG A 97 -4.77 19.74 9.27
N ASN A 98 -4.83 19.26 10.51
CA ASN A 98 -3.72 19.33 11.46
C ASN A 98 -2.45 18.64 10.94
N ALA A 99 -2.59 17.50 10.27
CA ALA A 99 -1.45 16.80 9.66
C ALA A 99 -0.85 17.61 8.51
N ALA A 100 -1.69 18.16 7.64
CA ALA A 100 -1.26 19.00 6.53
C ALA A 100 -0.56 20.29 6.98
N THR A 101 -1.15 21.04 7.92
CA THR A 101 -0.57 22.26 8.48
C THR A 101 0.71 21.94 9.27
N GLY A 102 0.72 20.83 10.01
CA GLY A 102 1.89 20.33 10.75
C GLY A 102 3.08 19.98 9.85
N ILE A 103 2.86 19.30 8.72
CA ILE A 103 3.92 19.02 7.74
C ILE A 103 4.36 20.30 7.04
N ALA A 104 3.43 21.17 6.65
CA ALA A 104 3.75 22.43 6.00
C ALA A 104 4.66 23.32 6.88
N ALA A 105 4.35 23.42 8.17
CA ALA A 105 5.15 24.17 9.15
C ALA A 105 6.56 23.59 9.36
N ARG A 106 6.76 22.29 9.13
CA ARG A 106 8.09 21.65 9.21
C ARG A 106 8.93 21.91 7.96
N ILE A 107 8.31 21.91 6.77
CA ILE A 107 9.00 22.20 5.50
C ILE A 107 9.32 23.69 5.41
N MET A 108 8.34 24.54 5.68
CA MET A 108 8.46 25.99 5.71
C MET A 108 8.13 26.50 7.11
N SER A 109 9.18 26.65 7.92
CA SER A 109 9.05 27.17 9.29
C SER A 109 8.24 28.47 9.34
N THR A 110 7.21 28.47 10.20
CA THR A 110 6.32 29.61 10.44
C THR A 110 7.08 30.85 10.92
N ALA A 111 8.15 30.65 11.70
CA ALA A 111 8.99 31.74 12.19
C ALA A 111 9.72 32.52 11.08
N LYS A 112 9.96 31.90 9.91
CA LYS A 112 10.66 32.54 8.78
C LYS A 112 9.73 32.96 7.65
N ASN A 113 8.65 32.21 7.43
CA ASN A 113 7.81 32.35 6.24
C ASN A 113 6.40 32.83 6.55
N GLY A 114 6.06 33.03 7.83
CA GLY A 114 4.67 33.06 8.28
C GLY A 114 3.99 31.70 8.08
N GLU A 115 2.71 31.63 8.38
CA GLU A 115 1.92 30.44 8.11
C GLU A 115 1.65 30.31 6.61
N VAL A 116 2.20 29.28 5.98
CA VAL A 116 2.10 29.10 4.52
C VAL A 116 0.89 28.26 4.10
N VAL A 117 0.36 27.44 5.01
CA VAL A 117 -0.83 26.60 4.86
C VAL A 117 -1.58 26.65 6.19
N THR A 118 -2.84 27.07 6.15
CA THR A 118 -3.78 27.07 7.29
C THR A 118 -4.84 25.99 7.08
N ASP A 119 -5.69 25.76 8.08
CA ASP A 119 -6.82 24.83 8.01
C ASP A 119 -7.79 25.12 6.85
N GLN A 120 -7.96 26.40 6.50
CA GLN A 120 -8.85 26.82 5.39
C GLN A 120 -8.25 26.50 4.01
N ASP A 121 -6.93 26.31 3.96
CA ASP A 121 -6.20 26.07 2.72
C ASP A 121 -6.16 24.58 2.35
N VAL A 122 -6.72 23.73 3.22
CA VAL A 122 -6.77 22.28 3.10
C VAL A 122 -8.23 21.84 2.96
N GLU A 123 -8.55 21.36 1.77
CA GLU A 123 -9.88 20.91 1.39
C GLU A 123 -9.86 19.41 1.10
N LEU A 124 -10.81 18.68 1.68
CA LEU A 124 -11.06 17.28 1.35
C LEU A 124 -12.17 17.20 0.29
N GLY A 125 -12.10 16.21 -0.60
CA GLY A 125 -13.05 16.09 -1.70
C GLY A 125 -12.85 14.84 -2.54
N ASN A 126 -13.48 14.84 -3.71
CA ASN A 126 -13.38 13.78 -4.70
C ASN A 126 -12.51 14.21 -5.89
N TRP A 127 -11.60 13.35 -6.31
CA TRP A 127 -10.90 13.42 -7.59
C TRP A 127 -11.41 12.33 -8.52
N ASN A 128 -11.94 12.71 -9.68
CA ASN A 128 -12.48 11.79 -10.68
C ASN A 128 -11.53 11.50 -11.86
N GLY A 129 -10.25 11.87 -11.73
CA GLY A 129 -9.27 11.78 -12.82
C GLY A 129 -9.12 13.05 -13.66
N ALA A 130 -10.05 14.01 -13.55
CA ALA A 130 -10.01 15.26 -14.32
C ALA A 130 -10.35 16.50 -13.50
N THR A 131 -11.13 16.38 -12.43
CA THR A 131 -11.62 17.52 -11.65
C THR A 131 -11.70 17.16 -10.17
N PHE A 132 -11.19 18.06 -9.33
CA PHE A 132 -11.38 18.02 -7.90
C PHE A 132 -12.69 18.68 -7.53
N THR A 133 -13.58 17.94 -6.87
CA THR A 133 -14.83 18.45 -6.32
C THR A 133 -14.69 18.51 -4.80
N PRO A 134 -14.60 19.72 -4.21
CA PRO A 134 -14.55 19.87 -2.76
C PRO A 134 -15.79 19.24 -2.11
N TRP A 135 -15.59 18.64 -0.94
CA TRP A 135 -16.71 18.15 -0.15
C TRP A 135 -17.58 19.32 0.34
N ASP A 136 -18.89 19.18 0.22
CA ASP A 136 -19.87 20.23 0.51
C ASP A 136 -20.28 20.29 1.99
N GLY A 137 -19.78 19.37 2.83
CA GLY A 137 -20.10 19.29 4.25
C GLY A 137 -21.43 18.61 4.57
N VAL A 138 -22.19 18.15 3.56
CA VAL A 138 -23.58 17.67 3.75
C VAL A 138 -23.91 16.40 2.95
N SER A 139 -23.21 16.15 1.84
CA SER A 139 -23.40 14.97 0.99
C SER A 139 -22.50 13.83 1.46
N ALA A 140 -22.88 13.23 2.59
CA ALA A 140 -22.32 11.98 3.10
C ALA A 140 -22.78 10.82 2.20
N THR A 141 -22.10 10.62 1.06
CA THR A 141 -22.06 9.27 0.48
C THR A 141 -20.70 8.65 0.81
N PRO A 142 -20.66 7.54 1.56
CA PRO A 142 -19.49 6.69 1.77
C PRO A 142 -18.53 6.62 0.60
N GLY A 143 -17.23 6.71 0.88
CA GLY A 143 -16.18 6.44 -0.11
C GLY A 143 -16.04 7.49 -1.23
N LYS A 144 -16.74 8.63 -1.15
CA LYS A 144 -16.57 9.72 -2.14
C LYS A 144 -15.34 10.58 -1.89
N ILE A 145 -14.86 10.72 -0.65
CA ILE A 145 -13.63 11.47 -0.40
C ILE A 145 -12.45 10.55 -0.68
N ASN A 146 -11.84 10.74 -1.84
CA ASN A 146 -10.65 10.04 -2.27
C ASN A 146 -9.51 11.02 -2.57
N ALA A 147 -9.63 12.30 -2.20
CA ALA A 147 -8.60 13.28 -2.46
C ALA A 147 -8.57 14.42 -1.45
N ALA A 148 -7.39 15.02 -1.30
CA ALA A 148 -7.16 16.25 -0.56
C ALA A 148 -6.47 17.28 -1.46
N ARG A 149 -6.90 18.53 -1.39
CA ARG A 149 -6.30 19.67 -2.05
C ARG A 149 -5.69 20.58 -1.00
N ALA A 150 -4.40 20.86 -1.14
CA ALA A 150 -3.70 21.82 -0.30
C ALA A 150 -3.20 23.00 -1.14
N THR A 151 -3.43 24.21 -0.66
CA THR A 151 -2.94 25.43 -1.29
C THR A 151 -1.92 26.10 -0.36
N SER A 152 -0.65 26.15 -0.78
CA SER A 152 0.38 26.85 -0.03
C SER A 152 0.61 28.22 -0.66
N TYR A 153 0.68 29.27 0.15
CA TYR A 153 0.91 30.61 -0.38
C TYR A 153 1.62 31.55 0.58
N ARG A 154 2.34 32.49 -0.02
CA ARG A 154 2.87 33.70 0.60
C ARG A 154 2.14 34.88 -0.03
N SER A 155 1.16 35.41 0.68
CA SER A 155 0.23 36.42 0.13
C SER A 155 -0.05 37.54 1.12
N SER A 156 -0.13 38.75 0.58
CA SER A 156 -0.64 39.95 1.24
C SER A 156 -2.17 39.95 1.35
N ARG A 157 -2.86 39.07 0.62
CA ARG A 157 -4.32 38.97 0.53
C ARG A 157 -4.82 37.62 1.03
N ARG A 158 -4.53 37.32 2.29
CA ARG A 158 -5.15 36.20 3.01
C ARG A 158 -6.60 36.55 3.39
N SER A 159 -7.40 35.52 3.62
CA SER A 159 -8.78 35.66 4.13
C SER A 159 -8.82 36.35 5.50
N ASP A 160 -7.84 36.03 6.35
CA ASP A 160 -7.54 36.74 7.60
C ASP A 160 -6.36 37.71 7.39
N PRO A 161 -6.52 39.02 7.61
CA PRO A 161 -5.43 40.00 7.50
C PRO A 161 -4.25 39.73 8.44
N ASP A 162 -4.49 39.11 9.59
CA ASP A 162 -3.45 38.83 10.59
C ASP A 162 -2.53 37.67 10.15
N ASP A 163 -2.96 36.88 9.17
CA ASP A 163 -2.19 35.76 8.59
C ASP A 163 -1.41 36.16 7.31
N SER A 164 -1.35 37.46 6.99
CA SER A 164 -0.60 37.93 5.81
C SER A 164 0.89 37.57 5.89
N ASN A 165 1.38 36.93 4.84
CA ASN A 165 2.76 36.42 4.78
C ASN A 165 3.42 36.64 3.41
N PRO A 166 3.33 37.85 2.82
CA PRO A 166 3.81 38.10 1.46
C PRO A 166 5.33 37.86 1.35
N LEU A 167 5.81 37.63 0.13
CA LEU A 167 7.23 37.51 -0.14
C LEU A 167 7.82 38.89 -0.43
N ASP A 168 8.61 39.42 0.51
CA ASP A 168 9.30 40.70 0.32
C ASP A 168 10.21 40.68 -0.92
N THR A 169 10.20 41.78 -1.66
CA THR A 169 11.17 42.02 -2.72
C THR A 169 12.51 42.45 -2.12
N LEU A 170 13.62 42.06 -2.73
CA LEU A 170 14.95 42.41 -2.25
C LEU A 170 15.35 43.79 -2.78
N LEU A 171 15.36 43.95 -4.10
CA LEU A 171 15.88 45.16 -4.75
C LEU A 171 14.76 46.08 -5.23
N MET A 172 13.62 45.55 -5.67
CA MET A 172 12.49 46.37 -6.12
C MET A 172 11.89 47.24 -5.00
N GLY A 173 11.82 46.72 -3.77
CA GLY A 173 11.33 47.46 -2.61
C GLY A 173 12.27 48.62 -2.22
N ALA A 174 13.58 48.47 -2.46
CA ALA A 174 14.54 49.55 -2.22
C ALA A 174 14.32 50.78 -3.13
N PHE A 175 13.64 50.62 -4.27
CA PHE A 175 13.29 51.70 -5.19
C PHE A 175 11.84 52.21 -5.01
N GLY A 176 11.11 51.71 -4.01
CA GLY A 176 9.78 52.21 -3.62
C GLY A 176 8.66 51.94 -4.63
N GLY A 177 8.81 50.91 -5.47
CA GLY A 177 7.85 50.58 -6.54
C GLY A 177 7.00 49.33 -6.29
N LEU A 178 7.59 48.29 -5.70
CA LEU A 178 6.94 47.00 -5.43
C LEU A 178 7.61 46.33 -4.24
N ASP A 179 6.95 46.39 -3.08
CA ASP A 179 7.54 45.95 -1.82
C ASP A 179 7.39 44.43 -1.59
N TRP A 180 6.44 43.77 -2.26
CA TRP A 180 6.22 42.34 -2.13
C TRP A 180 5.66 41.65 -3.38
N TRP A 181 5.74 40.32 -3.37
CA TRP A 181 5.07 39.41 -4.29
C TRP A 181 4.04 38.55 -3.55
N ASP A 182 2.91 38.33 -4.21
CA ASP A 182 1.98 37.25 -3.85
C ASP A 182 2.32 36.02 -4.71
N ILE A 183 2.65 34.91 -4.07
CA ILE A 183 2.96 33.65 -4.73
C ILE A 183 2.18 32.51 -4.08
N ALA A 184 1.69 31.59 -4.89
CA ALA A 184 0.95 30.43 -4.45
C ALA A 184 1.31 29.19 -5.27
N ALA A 185 1.16 28.03 -4.64
CA ALA A 185 1.16 26.73 -5.28
C ALA A 185 -0.02 25.92 -4.75
N GLN A 186 -0.60 25.10 -5.60
CA GLN A 186 -1.69 24.20 -5.24
C GLN A 186 -1.30 22.80 -5.67
N SER A 187 -1.69 21.83 -4.85
CA SER A 187 -1.50 20.41 -5.14
C SER A 187 -2.72 19.62 -4.71
N ILE A 188 -3.02 18.55 -5.44
CA ILE A 188 -4.07 17.60 -5.12
C ILE A 188 -3.39 16.23 -4.94
N ALA A 189 -3.66 15.58 -3.82
CA ALA A 189 -3.32 14.18 -3.62
C ALA A 189 -4.60 13.37 -3.67
N ALA A 190 -4.60 12.28 -4.44
CA ALA A 190 -5.72 11.36 -4.52
C ALA A 190 -5.29 9.98 -4.04
N SER A 191 -6.12 9.37 -3.18
CA SER A 191 -6.10 7.95 -2.93
C SER A 191 -6.71 7.19 -4.11
N PHE A 192 -6.12 6.06 -4.45
CA PHE A 192 -6.59 5.17 -5.49
C PHE A 192 -6.21 3.73 -5.13
N VAL A 193 -6.89 2.79 -5.76
CA VAL A 193 -6.57 1.37 -5.69
C VAL A 193 -6.12 0.99 -7.11
N PRO A 194 -4.79 0.92 -7.38
CA PRO A 194 -4.24 0.63 -8.70
C PRO A 194 -4.65 -0.77 -9.15
N CYS A 195 -5.58 -0.87 -10.12
CA CYS A 195 -6.31 -2.12 -10.39
C CYS A 195 -7.11 -2.52 -9.14
N GLN A 196 -8.29 -3.13 -9.22
CA GLN A 196 -9.13 -3.30 -8.02
C GLN A 196 -8.55 -4.23 -6.92
N PHE A 197 -7.29 -4.69 -7.05
CA PHE A 197 -6.49 -5.51 -6.11
C PHE A 197 -7.23 -6.69 -5.50
N THR A 198 -8.29 -7.14 -6.16
CA THR A 198 -9.04 -8.31 -5.77
C THR A 198 -8.18 -9.55 -6.03
N GLN A 199 -7.43 -9.57 -7.13
CA GLN A 199 -6.79 -10.77 -7.69
C GLN A 199 -5.56 -10.36 -8.50
N GLY A 200 -4.46 -11.13 -8.43
CA GLY A 200 -3.25 -10.78 -9.17
C GLY A 200 -1.92 -11.21 -8.59
N LEU A 201 -0.86 -10.73 -9.24
CA LEU A 201 0.55 -10.97 -8.92
C LEU A 201 1.22 -9.62 -8.64
N VAL A 202 1.83 -9.47 -7.47
CA VAL A 202 2.49 -8.22 -7.05
C VAL A 202 3.87 -8.55 -6.50
N ALA A 203 4.91 -8.15 -7.20
CA ALA A 203 6.30 -8.35 -6.81
C ALA A 203 6.98 -7.00 -6.52
N MET A 204 7.75 -6.93 -5.43
CA MET A 204 8.72 -5.85 -5.21
C MET A 204 9.89 -5.95 -6.21
N GLY A 205 10.28 -7.18 -6.57
CA GLY A 205 11.20 -7.45 -7.66
C GLY A 205 10.49 -7.50 -9.01
N LYS A 206 10.80 -8.53 -9.80
CA LYS A 206 10.23 -8.75 -11.12
C LYS A 206 9.14 -9.82 -11.13
N VAL A 207 8.19 -9.70 -12.05
CA VAL A 207 7.32 -10.80 -12.48
C VAL A 207 7.90 -11.37 -13.78
N ASP A 208 8.49 -12.56 -13.69
CA ASP A 208 9.11 -13.30 -14.80
C ASP A 208 8.15 -14.36 -15.33
N MET A 209 7.75 -14.23 -16.59
CA MET A 209 6.78 -15.09 -17.26
C MET A 209 7.44 -15.70 -18.49
N SER A 210 7.88 -16.95 -18.38
CA SER A 210 8.66 -17.57 -19.45
C SER A 210 7.79 -17.92 -20.66
N SER A 211 6.87 -18.88 -20.61
CA SER A 211 6.08 -19.19 -21.83
C SER A 211 4.68 -19.77 -21.60
N LEU A 212 3.78 -19.51 -22.55
CA LEU A 212 2.43 -20.10 -22.58
C LEU A 212 1.60 -19.81 -21.33
N ASN A 213 1.82 -18.68 -20.65
CA ASN A 213 0.98 -18.27 -19.54
C ASN A 213 -0.23 -17.49 -20.06
N SER A 214 -1.40 -17.73 -19.47
CA SER A 214 -2.64 -17.06 -19.84
C SER A 214 -3.24 -16.40 -18.61
N PHE A 215 -3.66 -15.15 -18.79
CA PHE A 215 -4.25 -14.33 -17.75
C PHE A 215 -5.60 -13.84 -18.26
N GLY A 216 -6.68 -14.04 -17.52
CA GLY A 216 -8.01 -13.53 -17.86
C GLY A 216 -8.76 -12.98 -16.66
N GLY A 217 -9.81 -12.19 -16.93
CA GLY A 217 -10.61 -11.55 -15.88
C GLY A 217 -9.96 -10.28 -15.32
N GLU A 218 -10.47 -9.80 -14.19
CA GLU A 218 -9.98 -8.59 -13.52
C GLU A 218 -8.73 -8.90 -12.68
N MET A 219 -7.57 -8.99 -13.32
CA MET A 219 -6.31 -9.30 -12.65
C MET A 219 -5.28 -8.19 -12.74
N CYS A 220 -4.59 -7.97 -11.63
CA CYS A 220 -3.47 -7.04 -11.55
C CYS A 220 -2.14 -7.79 -11.59
N ILE A 221 -1.26 -7.46 -12.54
CA ILE A 221 0.11 -7.96 -12.56
C ILE A 221 1.03 -6.76 -12.39
N HIS A 222 1.79 -6.74 -11.30
CA HIS A 222 2.70 -5.66 -10.99
C HIS A 222 4.07 -6.18 -10.60
N GLY A 223 5.12 -5.62 -11.21
CA GLY A 223 6.48 -5.74 -10.72
C GLY A 223 7.08 -4.37 -10.53
N GLN A 224 7.50 -4.06 -9.30
CA GLN A 224 8.09 -2.77 -8.96
C GLN A 224 9.52 -2.64 -9.54
N GLY A 225 10.17 -3.77 -9.82
CA GLY A 225 11.48 -3.85 -10.45
C GLY A 225 12.62 -3.50 -9.51
N GLU A 226 12.46 -3.50 -8.18
CA GLU A 226 13.58 -3.21 -7.28
C GLU A 226 14.73 -4.23 -7.45
N GLU A 227 15.97 -3.75 -7.31
CA GLU A 227 17.17 -4.61 -7.36
C GLU A 227 17.16 -5.58 -6.17
N ASN A 228 16.45 -6.69 -6.30
CA ASN A 228 16.57 -7.79 -5.37
C ASN A 228 17.91 -8.50 -5.61
N HIS A 229 18.77 -8.49 -4.57
CA HIS A 229 20.01 -9.27 -4.48
C HIS A 229 21.21 -8.84 -5.37
N GLY A 230 21.43 -7.53 -5.56
CA GLY A 230 22.74 -7.01 -5.98
C GLY A 230 23.15 -7.27 -7.43
N ASN A 231 22.20 -7.60 -8.30
CA ASN A 231 22.44 -7.73 -9.74
C ASN A 231 22.26 -6.38 -10.45
N LYS A 232 23.34 -5.85 -11.03
CA LYS A 232 23.46 -4.50 -11.62
C LYS A 232 22.79 -4.33 -12.99
N ASN A 233 21.82 -5.17 -13.34
CA ASN A 233 21.04 -4.95 -14.56
C ASN A 233 20.01 -3.86 -14.27
N PRO A 234 19.57 -3.08 -15.28
CA PRO A 234 18.49 -2.13 -15.06
C PRO A 234 17.31 -2.87 -14.41
N PRO A 235 16.62 -2.23 -13.45
CA PRO A 235 15.41 -2.80 -12.86
C PRO A 235 14.48 -3.25 -14.00
N VAL A 236 13.93 -4.45 -13.87
CA VAL A 236 12.89 -4.99 -14.75
C VAL A 236 11.74 -5.40 -13.85
N GLY A 237 10.60 -4.74 -13.97
CA GLY A 237 9.39 -5.08 -13.26
C GLY A 237 8.67 -6.25 -13.93
N ILE A 238 8.61 -6.26 -15.25
CA ILE A 238 7.91 -7.31 -16.02
C ILE A 238 8.88 -7.94 -17.03
N ASP A 239 9.14 -9.24 -16.90
CA ASP A 239 9.98 -10.00 -17.82
C ASP A 239 9.11 -11.05 -18.52
N LEU A 240 9.02 -10.96 -19.84
CA LEU A 240 8.13 -11.75 -20.67
C LEU A 240 8.91 -12.45 -21.78
N GLN A 241 8.65 -13.73 -21.97
CA GLN A 241 9.07 -14.45 -23.17
C GLN A 241 7.85 -14.86 -24.01
N GLN A 242 7.91 -15.97 -24.74
CA GLN A 242 7.03 -16.23 -25.87
C GLN A 242 5.65 -16.76 -25.49
N ASN A 243 4.61 -16.30 -26.21
CA ASN A 243 3.24 -16.78 -26.17
C ASN A 243 2.54 -16.61 -24.80
N ASN A 244 2.74 -15.47 -24.15
CA ASN A 244 1.94 -15.12 -22.98
C ASN A 244 0.73 -14.29 -23.45
N THR A 245 -0.47 -14.54 -22.94
CA THR A 245 -1.68 -13.83 -23.39
C THR A 245 -2.40 -13.16 -22.22
N PHE A 246 -2.82 -11.92 -22.40
CA PHE A 246 -3.62 -11.17 -21.42
C PHE A 246 -5.04 -10.96 -21.97
N GLY A 247 -6.05 -11.39 -21.24
CA GLY A 247 -7.46 -11.21 -21.59
C GLY A 247 -7.98 -9.82 -21.23
N ASP A 248 -9.25 -9.59 -21.53
CA ASP A 248 -9.95 -8.37 -21.13
C ASP A 248 -9.99 -8.25 -19.60
N GLY A 249 -9.75 -7.04 -19.07
CA GLY A 249 -9.74 -6.75 -17.64
C GLY A 249 -8.38 -6.92 -16.96
N VAL A 250 -7.42 -7.58 -17.61
CA VAL A 250 -6.05 -7.70 -17.08
C VAL A 250 -5.34 -6.38 -17.19
N THR A 251 -4.67 -5.98 -16.11
CA THR A 251 -3.82 -4.79 -16.08
C THR A 251 -2.41 -5.17 -15.67
N VAL A 252 -1.43 -4.73 -16.45
CA VAL A 252 -0.01 -4.99 -16.19
C VAL A 252 0.68 -3.67 -15.86
N SER A 253 1.49 -3.62 -14.81
CA SER A 253 2.18 -2.38 -14.45
C SER A 253 3.57 -2.58 -13.89
N SER A 254 4.38 -1.53 -14.01
CA SER A 254 5.70 -1.41 -13.39
C SER A 254 6.11 0.05 -13.21
N ASN A 255 7.14 0.28 -12.39
CA ASN A 255 7.54 1.63 -11.94
C ASN A 255 7.98 2.55 -13.09
N GLY A 256 8.58 1.99 -14.13
CA GLY A 256 9.14 2.75 -15.26
C GLY A 256 8.67 2.27 -16.64
N PRO A 257 8.57 3.17 -17.64
CA PRO A 257 8.09 2.82 -18.99
C PRO A 257 9.07 1.95 -19.81
N TYR A 258 10.24 1.65 -19.25
CA TYR A 258 11.27 0.76 -19.83
C TYR A 258 11.58 -0.42 -18.91
N ASP A 259 10.72 -0.65 -17.93
CA ASP A 259 10.84 -1.67 -16.90
C ASP A 259 10.15 -2.97 -17.34
N THR A 260 10.07 -3.16 -18.67
CA THR A 260 9.58 -4.37 -19.33
C THR A 260 10.70 -4.95 -20.19
N GLN A 261 11.06 -6.21 -19.95
CA GLN A 261 11.90 -6.97 -20.87
C GLN A 261 11.03 -7.97 -21.62
N VAL A 262 11.14 -7.92 -22.94
CA VAL A 262 10.56 -8.89 -23.84
C VAL A 262 11.71 -9.57 -24.54
N ALA A 263 11.81 -10.90 -24.38
CA ALA A 263 12.88 -11.67 -25.00
C ALA A 263 12.84 -11.53 -26.53
N GLY A 264 13.77 -10.76 -27.11
CA GLY A 264 14.03 -10.71 -28.55
C GLY A 264 13.80 -9.37 -29.27
N SER A 265 13.14 -8.38 -28.66
CA SER A 265 12.78 -7.13 -29.37
C SER A 265 13.19 -5.81 -28.70
N GLY A 266 13.62 -5.84 -27.43
CA GLY A 266 14.13 -4.63 -26.77
C GLY A 266 13.11 -3.51 -26.54
N LYS A 267 11.80 -3.80 -26.66
CA LYS A 267 10.64 -3.12 -26.06
C LYS A 267 9.36 -3.75 -26.62
N ASN A 268 8.39 -4.04 -25.75
CA ASN A 268 6.99 -4.40 -26.01
C ASN A 268 6.74 -5.44 -27.10
N ASP A 269 6.26 -6.62 -26.72
CA ASP A 269 5.87 -7.68 -27.65
C ASP A 269 4.49 -7.35 -28.24
N ASP A 270 4.42 -7.19 -29.56
CA ASP A 270 3.12 -7.08 -30.25
C ASP A 270 2.41 -8.46 -30.27
N ASP A 271 3.12 -9.57 -30.07
CA ASP A 271 2.55 -10.94 -30.08
C ASP A 271 1.79 -11.29 -28.78
N ASN A 272 2.06 -10.57 -27.68
CA ASN A 272 1.50 -10.86 -26.35
C ASN A 272 0.56 -9.76 -25.83
N ASN A 273 0.01 -8.90 -26.71
CA ASN A 273 -0.91 -7.79 -26.37
C ASN A 273 -0.58 -6.91 -25.14
N LEU A 274 0.66 -6.95 -24.66
CA LEU A 274 1.11 -6.28 -23.44
C LEU A 274 0.90 -4.77 -23.54
N ARG A 275 1.07 -4.21 -24.74
CA ARG A 275 0.92 -2.77 -24.99
C ARG A 275 -0.48 -2.25 -24.70
N ASP A 276 -1.49 -3.11 -24.80
CA ASP A 276 -2.89 -2.72 -24.63
C ASP A 276 -3.28 -2.73 -23.15
N VAL A 277 -2.57 -3.52 -22.33
CA VAL A 277 -2.84 -3.72 -20.89
C VAL A 277 -1.81 -3.06 -19.97
N TYR A 278 -0.71 -2.54 -20.52
CA TYR A 278 0.39 -1.98 -19.74
C TYR A 278 0.14 -0.53 -19.31
N GLN A 279 0.36 -0.25 -18.03
CA GLN A 279 0.37 1.07 -17.45
C GLN A 279 1.59 1.28 -16.55
N GLN A 280 2.04 2.52 -16.41
CA GLN A 280 3.14 2.85 -15.50
C GLN A 280 2.55 3.20 -14.13
N ASP A 281 2.88 2.40 -13.11
CA ASP A 281 2.50 2.63 -11.72
C ASP A 281 3.65 2.21 -10.80
N SER A 282 3.72 2.79 -9.61
CA SER A 282 4.57 2.29 -8.54
C SER A 282 3.70 1.77 -7.43
N ILE A 283 3.88 0.48 -7.10
CA ILE A 283 3.04 -0.22 -6.14
C ILE A 283 3.96 -0.99 -5.19
N GLN A 284 3.79 -0.76 -3.90
CA GLN A 284 4.39 -1.61 -2.88
C GLN A 284 3.33 -2.64 -2.41
N PRO A 285 3.67 -3.94 -2.30
CA PRO A 285 2.73 -4.94 -1.81
C PRO A 285 2.48 -4.72 -0.31
N SER A 286 1.28 -4.28 0.04
CA SER A 286 0.83 -4.06 1.42
C SER A 286 0.93 -5.33 2.28
N GLY A 287 0.65 -6.50 1.70
CA GLY A 287 0.74 -7.78 2.43
C GLY A 287 2.13 -8.11 2.98
N ILE A 288 3.20 -7.58 2.37
CA ILE A 288 4.55 -7.73 2.92
C ILE A 288 4.74 -6.90 4.19
N GLN A 289 4.14 -5.71 4.22
CA GLN A 289 4.21 -4.80 5.38
C GLN A 289 3.41 -5.36 6.56
N GLU A 290 2.31 -6.07 6.29
CA GLU A 290 1.43 -6.66 7.31
C GLU A 290 1.94 -7.99 7.85
N PHE A 291 2.94 -8.60 7.22
CA PHE A 291 3.44 -9.92 7.62
C PHE A 291 3.78 -10.01 9.12
N ASP A 292 4.53 -9.05 9.68
CA ASP A 292 4.93 -9.13 11.09
C ASP A 292 3.72 -8.92 12.02
N ALA A 293 2.81 -8.01 11.66
CA ALA A 293 1.59 -7.76 12.43
C ALA A 293 0.67 -8.99 12.47
N LEU A 294 0.49 -9.67 11.33
CA LEU A 294 -0.30 -10.90 11.24
C LEU A 294 0.37 -12.07 11.97
N LEU A 295 1.70 -12.15 11.92
CA LEU A 295 2.45 -13.14 12.68
C LEU A 295 2.24 -12.95 14.18
N ASP A 296 2.39 -11.72 14.65
CA ASP A 296 2.21 -11.35 16.05
C ASP A 296 0.75 -11.54 16.48
N MET A 297 -0.21 -11.22 15.62
CA MET A 297 -1.64 -11.46 15.84
C MET A 297 -1.93 -12.94 16.08
N LEU A 298 -1.47 -13.83 15.19
CA LEU A 298 -1.72 -15.27 15.36
C LEU A 298 -0.93 -15.86 16.54
N LYS A 299 0.25 -15.32 16.86
CA LYS A 299 1.05 -15.72 18.03
C LYS A 299 0.45 -15.23 19.35
N ASN A 300 -0.23 -14.10 19.37
CA ASN A 300 -0.84 -13.54 20.56
C ASN A 300 -2.11 -12.75 20.22
N PRO A 301 -3.23 -13.44 19.96
CA PRO A 301 -4.47 -12.77 19.56
C PRO A 301 -4.95 -11.73 20.58
N ASN A 302 -4.76 -11.97 21.88
CA ASN A 302 -5.16 -11.03 22.94
C ASN A 302 -4.35 -9.73 22.98
N GLY A 303 -3.18 -9.70 22.32
CA GLY A 303 -2.37 -8.49 22.18
C GLY A 303 -2.51 -7.82 20.82
N ALA A 304 -3.31 -8.39 19.91
CA ALA A 304 -3.51 -7.87 18.56
C ALA A 304 -4.57 -6.76 18.55
N ASP A 305 -4.60 -5.99 17.47
CA ASP A 305 -5.71 -5.08 17.24
C ASP A 305 -7.00 -5.89 16.98
N PRO A 306 -8.10 -5.62 17.70
CA PRO A 306 -9.39 -6.27 17.48
C PRO A 306 -9.86 -6.29 16.02
N GLN A 307 -9.55 -5.25 15.24
CA GLN A 307 -9.92 -5.17 13.83
C GLN A 307 -9.09 -6.14 12.98
N ASP A 308 -7.79 -6.27 13.25
CA ASP A 308 -6.93 -7.21 12.53
C ASP A 308 -7.41 -8.65 12.71
N ILE A 309 -7.86 -8.99 13.93
CA ILE A 309 -8.42 -10.32 14.22
C ILE A 309 -9.67 -10.55 13.35
N VAL A 310 -10.60 -9.60 13.35
CA VAL A 310 -11.85 -9.66 12.58
C VAL A 310 -11.60 -9.74 11.07
N ASP A 311 -10.57 -9.04 10.59
CA ASP A 311 -10.32 -8.87 9.17
C ASP A 311 -9.52 -10.03 8.57
N TYR A 312 -8.62 -10.64 9.35
CA TYR A 312 -7.63 -11.60 8.82
C TYR A 312 -7.72 -13.01 9.41
N MET A 313 -8.34 -13.18 10.58
CA MET A 313 -8.47 -14.50 11.18
C MET A 313 -9.57 -15.32 10.48
N PRO A 314 -9.35 -16.62 10.22
CA PRO A 314 -10.40 -17.50 9.70
C PRO A 314 -11.63 -17.52 10.62
N ASP A 315 -12.83 -17.42 10.03
CA ASP A 315 -14.10 -17.27 10.75
C ASP A 315 -14.29 -18.37 11.81
N LEU A 316 -14.05 -19.65 11.48
CA LEU A 316 -14.22 -20.75 12.43
C LEU A 316 -13.30 -20.65 13.67
N ILE A 317 -12.12 -20.03 13.54
CA ILE A 317 -11.23 -19.80 14.69
C ILE A 317 -11.83 -18.74 15.60
N ILE A 318 -12.46 -17.72 15.03
CA ILE A 318 -13.15 -16.68 15.78
C ILE A 318 -14.37 -17.26 16.51
N GLU A 319 -15.16 -18.10 15.82
CA GLU A 319 -16.33 -18.75 16.41
C GLU A 319 -16.01 -19.67 17.60
N ASN A 320 -14.87 -20.36 17.52
CA ASN A 320 -14.38 -21.24 18.57
C ASN A 320 -13.69 -20.51 19.72
N ALA A 321 -13.46 -19.19 19.61
CA ALA A 321 -13.00 -18.40 20.74
C ALA A 321 -14.08 -18.37 21.83
N MET A 322 -13.66 -18.50 23.09
CA MET A 322 -14.56 -18.47 24.23
C MET A 322 -14.48 -17.14 24.97
N VAL A 323 -15.63 -16.54 25.26
CA VAL A 323 -15.74 -15.34 26.10
C VAL A 323 -16.65 -15.67 27.27
N GLY A 324 -16.12 -15.58 28.49
CA GLY A 324 -16.89 -15.89 29.70
C GLY A 324 -17.45 -17.32 29.74
N GLY A 325 -16.80 -18.27 29.06
CA GLY A 325 -17.21 -19.68 28.97
C GLY A 325 -18.30 -19.99 27.96
N SER A 326 -18.63 -19.06 27.06
CA SER A 326 -19.51 -19.29 25.90
C SER A 326 -18.75 -19.10 24.59
N THR A 327 -19.02 -19.93 23.59
CA THR A 327 -18.49 -19.77 22.23
C THR A 327 -19.15 -18.58 21.55
N LEU A 328 -18.42 -17.94 20.63
CA LEU A 328 -18.92 -16.81 19.85
C LEU A 328 -19.63 -17.24 18.55
N SER A 329 -19.69 -18.55 18.27
CA SER A 329 -20.35 -19.14 17.10
C SER A 329 -21.81 -18.72 16.94
N ASP A 330 -22.21 -18.45 15.70
CA ASP A 330 -23.62 -18.32 15.28
C ASP A 330 -24.35 -19.68 15.22
N GLY A 331 -23.60 -20.79 15.37
CA GLY A 331 -24.06 -22.16 15.35
C GLY A 331 -24.01 -22.83 13.97
N ASP A 332 -23.49 -22.17 12.93
CA ASP A 332 -23.36 -22.70 11.57
C ASP A 332 -21.94 -22.46 11.01
N PRO A 333 -21.04 -23.46 11.09
CA PRO A 333 -19.65 -23.34 10.66
C PRO A 333 -19.49 -23.21 9.13
N ASP A 334 -20.57 -23.40 8.37
CA ASP A 334 -20.58 -23.29 6.91
C ASP A 334 -21.01 -21.89 6.43
N THR A 335 -21.49 -21.01 7.32
CA THR A 335 -21.83 -19.62 7.00
C THR A 335 -20.76 -18.66 7.46
N PRO A 336 -20.24 -17.78 6.57
CA PRO A 336 -19.31 -16.73 6.97
C PRO A 336 -19.96 -15.84 8.04
N MET A 337 -19.19 -15.49 9.08
CA MET A 337 -19.69 -14.62 10.14
C MET A 337 -20.10 -13.26 9.55
N THR A 338 -21.23 -12.72 9.99
CA THR A 338 -21.65 -11.39 9.54
C THR A 338 -20.74 -10.31 10.13
N TYR A 339 -20.75 -9.12 9.53
CA TYR A 339 -20.04 -7.97 10.09
C TYR A 339 -20.52 -7.63 11.51
N GLU A 340 -21.81 -7.80 11.80
CA GLU A 340 -22.37 -7.55 13.14
C GLU A 340 -21.84 -8.55 14.17
N ASP A 341 -21.71 -9.82 13.79
CA ASP A 341 -21.13 -10.86 14.65
C ASP A 341 -19.65 -10.57 14.92
N LYS A 342 -18.91 -10.22 13.86
CA LYS A 342 -17.50 -9.81 13.94
C LYS A 342 -17.29 -8.61 14.88
N GLU A 343 -18.14 -7.59 14.84
CA GLU A 343 -18.08 -6.45 15.76
C GLU A 343 -18.50 -6.80 17.21
N ALA A 344 -19.43 -7.75 17.39
CA ALA A 344 -19.78 -8.24 18.73
C ALA A 344 -18.61 -9.00 19.38
N VAL A 345 -17.89 -9.80 18.58
CA VAL A 345 -16.67 -10.50 18.96
C VAL A 345 -15.57 -9.48 19.30
N LYS A 346 -15.41 -8.43 18.48
CA LYS A 346 -14.46 -7.32 18.69
C LYS A 346 -14.47 -6.74 20.09
N ASN A 347 -15.67 -6.45 20.59
CA ASN A 347 -15.88 -5.83 21.90
C ASN A 347 -15.58 -6.77 23.08
N SER A 348 -15.35 -8.06 22.81
CA SER A 348 -15.16 -9.10 23.82
C SER A 348 -13.72 -9.61 23.91
N PHE A 349 -12.80 -9.13 23.05
CA PHE A 349 -11.46 -9.70 22.91
C PHE A 349 -10.46 -9.60 24.06
N PRO A 350 -10.44 -8.57 24.95
CA PRO A 350 -9.41 -8.54 25.98
C PRO A 350 -9.47 -9.73 26.94
N ASP A 351 -10.62 -10.42 27.02
CA ASP A 351 -10.86 -11.58 27.88
C ASP A 351 -11.13 -12.88 27.10
N ALA A 352 -10.89 -12.91 25.77
CA ALA A 352 -11.15 -14.10 24.97
C ALA A 352 -10.11 -15.20 25.23
N GLU A 353 -10.61 -16.42 25.46
CA GLU A 353 -9.81 -17.64 25.47
C GLU A 353 -9.80 -18.22 24.05
N TRP A 354 -8.65 -18.05 23.38
CA TRP A 354 -8.45 -18.55 22.02
C TRP A 354 -8.09 -20.04 22.00
N PRO A 355 -8.55 -20.80 20.99
CA PRO A 355 -8.27 -22.23 20.85
C PRO A 355 -6.82 -22.47 20.35
N ILE A 356 -5.85 -22.06 21.16
CA ILE A 356 -4.42 -22.16 20.85
C ILE A 356 -3.90 -23.51 21.34
N VAL A 357 -3.22 -24.23 20.46
CA VAL A 357 -2.49 -25.46 20.76
C VAL A 357 -1.00 -25.19 20.57
N ASP A 358 -0.29 -25.02 21.69
CA ASP A 358 1.15 -24.75 21.71
C ASP A 358 1.95 -25.77 22.54
N THR A 359 1.27 -26.72 23.17
CA THR A 359 1.90 -27.82 23.93
C THR A 359 1.55 -29.19 23.37
N ASN A 360 2.52 -30.10 23.39
CA ASN A 360 2.31 -31.50 23.09
C ASN A 360 1.72 -32.28 24.29
N ALA A 361 1.42 -33.56 24.09
CA ALA A 361 0.83 -34.44 25.12
C ALA A 361 1.72 -34.61 26.37
N SER A 362 3.01 -34.27 26.29
CA SER A 362 3.96 -34.31 27.42
C SER A 362 4.07 -32.96 28.16
N GLY A 363 3.34 -31.93 27.72
CA GLY A 363 3.38 -30.58 28.29
C GLY A 363 4.61 -29.76 27.87
N GLY A 364 5.37 -30.22 26.87
CA GLY A 364 6.43 -29.43 26.23
C GLY A 364 5.89 -28.65 25.01
N PRO A 365 6.69 -27.76 24.39
CA PRO A 365 6.28 -27.07 23.16
C PRO A 365 5.87 -28.05 22.07
N LEU A 366 4.84 -27.72 21.31
CA LEU A 366 4.40 -28.51 20.15
C LEU A 366 5.47 -28.44 19.05
N THR A 367 6.16 -29.54 18.77
CA THR A 367 7.16 -29.60 17.70
C THR A 367 6.55 -29.96 16.35
N ALA A 368 7.32 -29.85 15.26
CA ALA A 368 6.87 -30.29 13.94
C ALA A 368 6.49 -31.78 13.94
N THR A 369 7.29 -32.65 14.54
CA THR A 369 6.97 -34.08 14.62
C THR A 369 5.71 -34.36 15.45
N ASP A 370 5.46 -33.59 16.51
CA ASP A 370 4.21 -33.72 17.28
C ASP A 370 2.98 -33.34 16.44
N PHE A 371 3.08 -32.25 15.67
CA PHE A 371 2.02 -31.80 14.77
C PHE A 371 1.79 -32.80 13.63
N GLU A 372 2.85 -33.34 13.03
CA GLU A 372 2.76 -34.40 12.00
C GLU A 372 2.05 -35.65 12.53
N ALA A 373 2.34 -36.06 13.78
CA ALA A 373 1.67 -37.19 14.41
C ALA A 373 0.18 -36.93 14.66
N LEU A 374 -0.19 -35.69 14.99
CA LEU A 374 -1.59 -35.26 15.10
C LEU A 374 -2.31 -35.39 13.75
N LEU A 375 -1.67 -34.93 12.67
CA LEU A 375 -2.24 -35.01 11.32
C LEU A 375 -2.37 -36.45 10.82
N ALA A 376 -1.37 -37.31 11.07
CA ALA A 376 -1.46 -38.73 10.76
C ALA A 376 -2.62 -39.40 11.53
N SER A 377 -2.89 -38.98 12.76
CA SER A 377 -4.04 -39.44 13.53
C SER A 377 -5.37 -38.95 12.92
N ALA A 378 -5.44 -37.67 12.55
CA ALA A 378 -6.60 -37.06 11.88
C ALA A 378 -6.92 -37.74 10.54
N ALA A 379 -5.90 -38.12 9.76
CA ALA A 379 -6.07 -38.81 8.48
C ALA A 379 -6.75 -40.19 8.61
N THR A 380 -6.77 -40.79 9.80
CA THR A 380 -7.39 -42.10 10.06
C THR A 380 -8.65 -42.04 10.91
N SER A 381 -9.04 -40.85 11.38
CA SER A 381 -10.16 -40.67 12.31
C SER A 381 -10.88 -39.34 12.10
N ASP A 382 -12.11 -39.41 11.60
CA ASP A 382 -12.97 -38.22 11.40
C ASP A 382 -13.20 -37.44 12.70
N SER A 383 -13.23 -38.11 13.85
CA SER A 383 -13.37 -37.44 15.15
C SER A 383 -12.12 -36.64 15.55
N VAL A 384 -10.93 -37.08 15.11
CA VAL A 384 -9.68 -36.33 15.32
C VAL A 384 -9.58 -35.22 14.29
N ALA A 385 -10.02 -35.45 13.05
CA ALA A 385 -10.13 -34.39 12.04
C ALA A 385 -11.07 -33.25 12.50
N ALA A 386 -12.24 -33.57 13.06
CA ALA A 386 -13.14 -32.56 13.61
C ALA A 386 -12.55 -31.84 14.85
N ASP A 387 -11.65 -32.48 15.59
CA ASP A 387 -10.97 -31.85 16.73
C ASP A 387 -9.80 -30.95 16.29
N ILE A 388 -9.27 -31.08 15.07
CA ILE A 388 -8.21 -30.17 14.62
C ILE A 388 -8.73 -28.84 14.11
N ASP A 389 -9.95 -28.82 13.58
CA ASP A 389 -10.58 -27.65 12.95
C ASP A 389 -10.82 -26.50 13.93
N GLY A 390 -10.68 -25.27 13.43
CA GLY A 390 -10.95 -24.04 14.17
C GLY A 390 -9.98 -23.79 15.34
N LYS A 391 -8.75 -24.33 15.26
CA LYS A 391 -7.68 -24.13 16.25
C LYS A 391 -6.46 -23.41 15.64
N ILE A 392 -5.70 -22.75 16.51
CA ILE A 392 -4.41 -22.13 16.18
C ILE A 392 -3.28 -23.01 16.71
N TYR A 393 -2.50 -23.63 15.82
CA TYR A 393 -1.34 -24.44 16.16
C TYR A 393 -0.07 -23.59 16.15
N LYS A 394 0.60 -23.48 17.30
CA LYS A 394 1.92 -22.85 17.40
C LYS A 394 2.99 -23.92 17.39
N VAL A 395 3.67 -24.08 16.26
CA VAL A 395 4.67 -25.13 16.07
C VAL A 395 6.07 -24.54 16.23
N ASP A 396 6.84 -25.09 17.17
CA ASP A 396 8.23 -24.70 17.42
C ASP A 396 9.19 -25.63 16.67
N CYS A 397 10.05 -25.05 15.82
CA CYS A 397 11.14 -25.74 15.13
C CYS A 397 12.55 -25.34 15.63
N SER A 398 12.65 -24.87 16.87
CA SER A 398 13.93 -24.58 17.52
C SER A 398 14.81 -25.82 17.77
N GLY A 399 14.25 -27.03 17.59
CA GLY A 399 14.93 -28.32 17.71
C GLY A 399 15.98 -28.63 16.63
N GLY A 400 16.70 -29.75 16.81
CA GLY A 400 17.67 -30.26 15.84
C GLY A 400 17.13 -31.49 15.09
N GLY A 401 17.46 -31.64 13.80
CA GLY A 401 17.10 -32.83 13.02
C GLY A 401 15.81 -32.67 12.19
N SER A 402 14.88 -33.61 12.32
CA SER A 402 13.57 -33.65 11.63
C SER A 402 12.63 -32.53 12.07
N ASP A 403 12.77 -31.99 13.29
CA ASP A 403 11.97 -30.89 13.83
C ASP A 403 12.26 -29.51 13.20
N LYS A 404 12.77 -29.46 11.96
CA LYS A 404 13.02 -28.22 11.22
C LYS A 404 12.05 -27.97 10.08
N THR A 405 11.26 -28.98 9.75
CA THR A 405 10.31 -28.96 8.65
C THR A 405 9.01 -29.55 9.17
N ILE A 406 7.90 -28.88 8.90
CA ILE A 406 6.56 -29.47 8.99
C ILE A 406 6.28 -30.13 7.65
N ASP A 407 6.28 -31.47 7.62
CA ASP A 407 6.05 -32.24 6.42
C ASP A 407 4.61 -32.77 6.34
N LEU A 408 3.81 -32.11 5.51
CA LEU A 408 2.45 -32.51 5.17
C LEU A 408 2.52 -33.58 4.08
N SER A 409 2.83 -34.81 4.51
CA SER A 409 3.02 -35.97 3.63
C SER A 409 1.81 -36.90 3.50
N GLU A 410 0.92 -36.87 4.48
CA GLU A 410 -0.31 -37.64 4.48
C GLU A 410 -1.35 -37.02 3.54
N THR A 411 -2.14 -37.83 2.83
CA THR A 411 -3.25 -37.33 2.00
C THR A 411 -4.40 -36.86 2.89
N ILE A 412 -4.25 -35.68 3.47
CA ILE A 412 -5.21 -35.03 4.35
C ILE A 412 -5.71 -33.73 3.73
N THR A 413 -6.97 -33.41 4.02
CA THR A 413 -7.52 -32.06 3.79
C THR A 413 -7.41 -31.29 5.09
N LEU A 414 -6.60 -30.23 5.10
CA LEU A 414 -6.52 -29.28 6.21
C LEU A 414 -7.59 -28.23 6.00
N SER A 415 -8.57 -28.16 6.90
CA SER A 415 -9.70 -27.24 6.82
C SER A 415 -9.77 -26.35 8.06
N ASN A 416 -10.00 -25.05 7.88
CA ASN A 416 -10.28 -24.13 8.98
C ASN A 416 -9.22 -24.10 10.11
N VAL A 417 -7.94 -24.31 9.80
CA VAL A 417 -6.87 -24.29 10.80
C VAL A 417 -5.91 -23.12 10.57
N ALA A 418 -5.39 -22.55 11.64
CA ALA A 418 -4.23 -21.66 11.57
C ALA A 418 -3.00 -22.39 12.09
N VAL A 419 -1.95 -22.49 11.29
CA VAL A 419 -0.66 -23.05 11.70
C VAL A 419 0.36 -21.94 11.65
N VAL A 420 0.89 -21.56 12.80
CA VAL A 420 1.94 -20.57 12.92
C VAL A 420 3.18 -21.22 13.45
N SER A 421 4.26 -21.10 12.69
CA SER A 421 5.51 -21.75 13.03
C SER A 421 6.63 -20.77 13.32
N ASP A 422 7.44 -21.12 14.31
CA ASP A 422 8.68 -20.42 14.62
C ASP A 422 9.86 -21.19 14.01
N GLN A 423 10.43 -20.61 12.95
CA GLN A 423 11.59 -21.11 12.20
C GLN A 423 11.38 -22.45 11.47
N CYS A 424 10.15 -22.95 11.32
CA CYS A 424 9.88 -24.17 10.55
C CYS A 424 9.89 -23.92 9.04
N ARG A 425 10.47 -24.83 8.28
CA ARG A 425 10.15 -24.96 6.85
C ARG A 425 8.80 -25.68 6.71
N ILE A 426 8.06 -25.43 5.65
CA ILE A 426 6.80 -26.14 5.36
C ILE A 426 6.99 -26.93 4.06
N SER A 427 6.75 -28.22 4.11
CA SER A 427 6.79 -29.13 2.97
C SER A 427 5.38 -29.67 2.73
N LEU A 428 4.87 -29.47 1.52
CA LEU A 428 3.59 -30.00 1.06
C LEU A 428 3.87 -31.11 0.06
N SER A 429 3.48 -32.33 0.40
CA SER A 429 3.59 -33.47 -0.51
C SER A 429 2.49 -33.43 -1.58
N SER A 430 2.47 -34.44 -2.44
CA SER A 430 1.50 -34.50 -3.55
C SER A 430 0.08 -34.72 -3.07
N ASN A 431 -0.89 -34.07 -3.72
CA ASN A 431 -2.34 -34.19 -3.46
C ASN A 431 -2.80 -33.70 -2.08
N ILE A 432 -2.08 -32.75 -1.48
CA ILE A 432 -2.55 -32.04 -0.28
C ILE A 432 -3.60 -31.00 -0.67
N THR A 433 -4.69 -30.94 0.10
CA THR A 433 -5.69 -29.87 -0.01
C THR A 433 -5.69 -29.06 1.28
N ILE A 434 -5.55 -27.74 1.16
CA ILE A 434 -5.61 -26.80 2.29
C ILE A 434 -6.76 -25.85 2.00
N ALA A 435 -7.88 -25.95 2.71
CA ALA A 435 -9.08 -25.14 2.52
C ALA A 435 -9.34 -24.25 3.74
N ALA A 436 -9.80 -23.01 3.53
CA ALA A 436 -10.15 -22.07 4.60
C ALA A 436 -9.10 -21.94 5.73
N SER A 437 -7.81 -22.16 5.42
CA SER A 437 -6.76 -22.32 6.43
C SER A 437 -5.65 -21.31 6.25
N PHE A 438 -4.96 -20.99 7.34
CA PHE A 438 -3.87 -20.02 7.37
C PHE A 438 -2.57 -20.72 7.79
N LEU A 439 -1.62 -20.84 6.87
CA LEU A 439 -0.28 -21.35 7.17
C LEU A 439 0.74 -20.20 7.19
N MET A 440 1.48 -20.06 8.27
CA MET A 440 2.46 -19.00 8.45
C MET A 440 3.79 -19.49 9.02
N THR A 441 4.89 -19.02 8.45
CA THR A 441 6.25 -19.31 8.94
C THR A 441 7.18 -18.10 8.84
N ASN A 442 7.95 -17.86 9.90
CA ASN A 442 8.99 -16.84 9.93
C ASN A 442 10.41 -17.36 9.66
N HIS A 443 10.54 -18.59 9.13
CA HIS A 443 11.85 -19.16 8.79
C HIS A 443 12.61 -18.28 7.79
N SER A 444 13.87 -17.99 8.09
CA SER A 444 14.73 -17.09 7.30
C SER A 444 16.05 -17.76 6.91
N GLY A 445 15.97 -18.96 6.33
CA GLY A 445 17.13 -19.73 5.87
C GLY A 445 17.45 -19.55 4.38
N ASN A 446 18.59 -20.09 3.95
CA ASN A 446 18.99 -20.11 2.53
C ASN A 446 18.26 -21.17 1.68
N ASN A 447 17.42 -21.99 2.31
CA ASN A 447 16.63 -23.01 1.63
C ASN A 447 15.20 -22.51 1.47
N MET A 448 14.46 -23.12 0.55
CA MET A 448 13.03 -22.82 0.34
C MET A 448 12.28 -22.95 1.66
N THR A 449 11.55 -21.89 2.01
CA THR A 449 10.81 -21.78 3.27
C THR A 449 9.51 -22.56 3.18
N VAL A 450 8.80 -22.44 2.06
CA VAL A 450 7.65 -23.28 1.73
C VAL A 450 7.92 -23.98 0.41
N GLN A 451 7.70 -25.30 0.38
CA GLN A 451 7.86 -26.11 -0.81
C GLN A 451 6.61 -26.94 -1.06
N GLY A 452 6.06 -26.84 -2.27
CA GLY A 452 4.97 -27.70 -2.73
C GLY A 452 5.40 -28.69 -3.81
N SER A 453 5.00 -29.94 -3.62
CA SER A 453 5.09 -31.00 -4.63
C SER A 453 3.98 -30.87 -5.68
N ASN A 454 3.84 -31.86 -6.56
CA ASN A 454 2.84 -31.84 -7.61
C ASN A 454 1.41 -32.06 -7.08
N GLY A 455 0.43 -31.33 -7.59
CA GLY A 455 -0.98 -31.56 -7.24
C GLY A 455 -1.42 -30.93 -5.91
N VAL A 456 -0.70 -29.94 -5.39
CA VAL A 456 -1.14 -29.19 -4.21
C VAL A 456 -2.34 -28.32 -4.58
N THR A 457 -3.41 -28.40 -3.79
CA THR A 457 -4.60 -27.56 -3.92
C THR A 457 -4.73 -26.61 -2.74
N LEU A 458 -4.76 -25.31 -3.01
CA LEU A 458 -5.08 -24.28 -2.03
C LEU A 458 -6.49 -23.75 -2.28
N GLY A 459 -7.30 -23.72 -1.24
CA GLY A 459 -8.73 -23.45 -1.28
C GLY A 459 -9.57 -24.72 -1.36
N SER A 460 -10.90 -24.55 -1.31
CA SER A 460 -11.86 -25.68 -1.35
C SER A 460 -12.07 -26.30 -2.73
N GLY A 461 -11.55 -25.70 -3.80
CA GLY A 461 -11.92 -26.05 -5.17
C GLY A 461 -13.09 -25.23 -5.74
N THR A 462 -13.68 -24.32 -4.95
CA THR A 462 -14.81 -23.47 -5.38
C THR A 462 -14.50 -21.98 -5.18
N CYS A 463 -15.19 -21.12 -5.94
CA CYS A 463 -15.09 -19.66 -5.80
C CYS A 463 -16.01 -19.09 -4.69
N ALA A 464 -16.49 -19.91 -3.75
CA ALA A 464 -17.31 -19.45 -2.64
C ALA A 464 -16.46 -18.68 -1.60
N GLU A 465 -17.05 -17.64 -1.00
CA GLU A 465 -16.46 -16.87 0.10
C GLU A 465 -16.11 -17.78 1.30
N GLY A 466 -15.12 -17.37 2.09
CA GLY A 466 -14.64 -18.13 3.26
C GLY A 466 -13.84 -19.40 2.94
N THR A 467 -13.79 -19.84 1.67
CA THR A 467 -13.13 -21.09 1.30
C THR A 467 -11.65 -20.97 0.92
N GLY A 468 -11.15 -19.74 0.80
CA GLY A 468 -9.78 -19.43 0.42
C GLY A 468 -8.77 -19.73 1.53
N SER A 469 -7.56 -20.14 1.15
CA SER A 469 -6.46 -20.38 2.09
C SER A 469 -5.37 -19.33 1.97
N LYS A 470 -4.65 -19.08 3.07
CA LYS A 470 -3.57 -18.09 3.13
C LYS A 470 -2.27 -18.79 3.48
N ILE A 471 -1.23 -18.60 2.67
CA ILE A 471 0.12 -19.06 2.96
C ILE A 471 1.05 -17.87 3.04
N MET A 472 1.75 -17.74 4.16
CA MET A 472 2.72 -16.69 4.38
C MET A 472 4.07 -17.24 4.80
N ALA A 473 5.11 -16.81 4.11
CA ALA A 473 6.48 -17.15 4.41
C ALA A 473 7.34 -15.90 4.50
N ARG A 474 8.33 -15.93 5.39
CA ARG A 474 9.34 -14.88 5.40
C ARG A 474 10.28 -14.99 4.20
N GLY A 475 10.73 -16.20 3.85
CA GLY A 475 11.59 -16.48 2.71
C GLY A 475 10.88 -17.12 1.52
N ASP A 476 11.65 -17.80 0.66
CA ASP A 476 11.19 -18.28 -0.65
C ASP A 476 10.07 -19.34 -0.58
N ILE A 477 9.16 -19.28 -1.57
CA ILE A 477 8.06 -20.21 -1.79
C ILE A 477 8.20 -20.81 -3.19
N ASP A 478 8.21 -22.14 -3.33
CA ASP A 478 8.30 -22.80 -4.65
C ASP A 478 7.27 -23.94 -4.75
N PHE A 479 6.53 -23.94 -5.85
CA PHE A 479 5.60 -25.00 -6.22
C PHE A 479 6.05 -25.67 -7.52
N SER A 480 6.18 -27.00 -7.45
CA SER A 480 6.76 -27.81 -8.53
C SER A 480 5.92 -27.82 -9.81
N SER A 481 4.71 -28.39 -9.79
CA SER A 481 3.80 -28.34 -10.94
C SER A 481 2.36 -28.74 -10.59
N GLU A 482 1.41 -28.46 -11.48
CA GLU A 482 0.01 -28.91 -11.33
C GLU A 482 -0.62 -28.43 -10.02
N MET A 483 -0.29 -27.21 -9.61
CA MET A 483 -0.89 -26.57 -8.45
C MET A 483 -2.21 -25.93 -8.86
N THR A 484 -3.22 -26.07 -8.01
CA THR A 484 -4.50 -25.38 -8.13
C THR A 484 -4.64 -24.42 -6.95
N MET A 485 -5.03 -23.19 -7.21
CA MET A 485 -5.15 -22.16 -6.19
C MET A 485 -6.43 -21.37 -6.42
N ILE A 486 -7.41 -21.54 -5.52
CA ILE A 486 -8.73 -20.95 -5.68
C ILE A 486 -9.01 -20.08 -4.46
N ARG A 487 -9.32 -18.80 -4.71
CA ARG A 487 -9.56 -17.74 -3.69
C ARG A 487 -8.48 -17.63 -2.62
N SER A 488 -7.28 -18.11 -2.93
CA SER A 488 -6.22 -18.25 -1.95
C SER A 488 -5.20 -17.14 -2.11
N GLN A 489 -4.37 -16.95 -1.09
CA GLN A 489 -3.38 -15.89 -1.03
C GLN A 489 -2.03 -16.45 -0.66
N ILE A 490 -0.98 -15.97 -1.33
CA ILE A 490 0.40 -16.27 -1.00
C ILE A 490 1.13 -14.96 -0.73
N VAL A 491 1.85 -14.89 0.38
CA VAL A 491 2.73 -13.76 0.70
C VAL A 491 4.11 -14.29 1.04
N SER A 492 5.11 -13.86 0.28
CA SER A 492 6.53 -14.01 0.62
C SER A 492 7.08 -12.65 1.04
N LYS A 493 7.55 -12.50 2.28
CA LYS A 493 7.98 -11.19 2.82
C LYS A 493 9.28 -10.69 2.19
N GLU A 494 10.30 -11.55 2.16
CA GLU A 494 11.67 -11.20 1.76
C GLU A 494 12.17 -12.06 0.58
N GLY A 495 11.44 -13.11 0.19
CA GLY A 495 11.89 -14.09 -0.80
C GLY A 495 11.08 -14.12 -2.10
N ASP A 496 11.47 -15.01 -3.00
CA ASP A 496 10.82 -15.24 -4.29
C ASP A 496 9.62 -16.19 -4.17
N VAL A 497 8.64 -16.05 -5.08
CA VAL A 497 7.57 -17.03 -5.30
C VAL A 497 7.72 -17.65 -6.68
N LYS A 498 7.85 -18.97 -6.75
CA LYS A 498 8.11 -19.68 -8.01
C LYS A 498 7.07 -20.77 -8.30
N TYR A 499 6.67 -20.84 -9.56
CA TYR A 499 5.79 -21.87 -10.11
C TYR A 499 6.49 -22.53 -11.31
N ALA A 500 6.80 -23.82 -11.20
CA ALA A 500 7.66 -24.49 -12.17
C ALA A 500 6.94 -25.00 -13.45
N ALA A 501 5.65 -25.37 -13.41
CA ALA A 501 4.85 -25.61 -14.61
C ALA A 501 3.35 -25.88 -14.31
N LYS A 502 2.47 -25.63 -15.29
CA LYS A 502 1.06 -26.05 -15.27
C LYS A 502 0.32 -25.64 -14.00
N ALA A 503 0.44 -24.38 -13.61
CA ALA A 503 -0.43 -23.83 -12.58
C ALA A 503 -1.80 -23.56 -13.22
N ASP A 504 -2.49 -24.64 -13.59
CA ASP A 504 -3.82 -24.62 -14.20
C ASP A 504 -4.86 -24.60 -13.09
N GLY A 505 -5.70 -23.56 -13.05
CA GLY A 505 -6.72 -23.38 -12.02
C GLY A 505 -6.33 -22.39 -10.92
N MET A 506 -5.67 -21.30 -11.30
CA MET A 506 -5.40 -20.17 -10.42
C MET A 506 -6.58 -19.18 -10.52
N ASN A 507 -7.66 -19.44 -9.78
CA ASN A 507 -8.88 -18.64 -9.87
C ASN A 507 -9.05 -17.77 -8.62
N GLY A 508 -9.24 -16.46 -8.76
CA GLY A 508 -9.45 -15.63 -7.58
C GLY A 508 -8.21 -15.48 -6.69
N THR A 509 -7.02 -15.65 -7.26
CA THR A 509 -5.77 -15.80 -6.51
C THR A 509 -5.02 -14.48 -6.39
N THR A 510 -4.44 -14.21 -5.21
CA THR A 510 -3.47 -13.12 -5.01
C THR A 510 -2.11 -13.63 -4.55
N VAL A 511 -1.04 -13.14 -5.16
CA VAL A 511 0.34 -13.51 -4.82
C VAL A 511 1.18 -12.26 -4.62
N HIS A 512 1.72 -12.08 -3.42
CA HIS A 512 2.62 -10.99 -3.07
C HIS A 512 4.02 -11.53 -2.80
N ALA A 513 5.05 -10.93 -3.41
CA ALA A 513 6.44 -11.33 -3.18
C ALA A 513 7.33 -10.11 -2.90
N GLY A 514 8.11 -10.17 -1.82
CA GLY A 514 9.21 -9.22 -1.57
C GLY A 514 10.37 -9.42 -2.51
N GLY A 515 10.52 -10.64 -3.03
CA GLY A 515 11.40 -11.01 -4.13
C GLY A 515 10.72 -10.87 -5.50
N ASN A 516 11.02 -11.84 -6.36
CA ASN A 516 10.46 -12.01 -7.69
C ASN A 516 9.29 -13.00 -7.67
N ILE A 517 8.39 -12.87 -8.64
CA ILE A 517 7.42 -13.92 -8.98
C ILE A 517 7.89 -14.58 -10.28
N ILE A 518 8.08 -15.89 -10.29
CA ILE A 518 8.62 -16.64 -11.43
C ILE A 518 7.60 -17.67 -11.91
N LEU A 519 7.04 -17.43 -13.09
CA LEU A 519 6.10 -18.29 -13.80
C LEU A 519 6.79 -18.95 -14.99
N THR A 520 7.12 -20.23 -14.86
CA THR A 520 7.94 -20.92 -15.87
C THR A 520 7.12 -21.26 -17.11
N SER A 521 6.00 -21.99 -16.98
CA SER A 521 5.17 -22.29 -18.15
C SER A 521 3.75 -22.74 -17.83
N GLN A 522 2.84 -22.49 -18.77
CA GLN A 522 1.46 -23.01 -18.76
C GLN A 522 0.70 -22.65 -17.47
N ALA A 523 0.91 -21.46 -16.92
CA ALA A 523 0.04 -20.98 -15.85
C ALA A 523 -1.24 -20.39 -16.45
N ALA A 524 -2.39 -20.74 -15.90
CA ALA A 524 -3.69 -20.21 -16.30
C ALA A 524 -4.35 -19.54 -15.09
N PHE A 525 -4.34 -18.22 -15.10
CA PHE A 525 -4.98 -17.40 -14.09
C PHE A 525 -6.30 -16.84 -14.61
N GLN A 526 -7.35 -16.98 -13.81
CA GLN A 526 -8.69 -16.46 -14.11
C GLN A 526 -9.28 -15.77 -12.89
N ASP A 527 -10.31 -15.00 -13.13
CA ASP A 527 -11.09 -14.42 -12.06
C ASP A 527 -12.05 -15.42 -11.41
N CYS A 528 -12.33 -15.22 -10.13
CA CYS A 528 -13.54 -15.76 -9.53
C CYS A 528 -14.68 -14.74 -9.72
N PRO A 529 -15.73 -15.05 -10.52
CA PRO A 529 -16.85 -14.16 -10.70
C PRO A 529 -17.62 -13.98 -9.39
N ASP A 530 -18.12 -12.76 -9.15
CA ASP A 530 -18.82 -12.37 -7.92
C ASP A 530 -18.00 -12.51 -6.63
N ALA A 531 -16.66 -12.61 -6.73
CA ALA A 531 -15.81 -12.57 -5.57
C ALA A 531 -15.79 -11.16 -4.99
N ASN A 532 -16.69 -10.89 -4.05
CA ASN A 532 -16.34 -9.95 -3.00
C ASN A 532 -15.07 -10.54 -2.36
N PRO A 533 -13.95 -9.80 -2.35
CA PRO A 533 -12.71 -10.35 -1.85
C PRO A 533 -12.92 -10.73 -0.38
N ASP A 534 -12.71 -12.00 -0.02
CA ASP A 534 -12.39 -12.33 1.36
C ASP A 534 -11.25 -11.38 1.72
N LYS A 535 -11.47 -10.46 2.68
CA LYS A 535 -10.62 -9.28 2.90
C LYS A 535 -9.16 -9.68 2.69
N LEU A 536 -8.63 -9.27 1.54
CA LEU A 536 -7.31 -9.70 1.11
C LEU A 536 -6.31 -9.09 2.07
N ILE A 537 -5.14 -9.70 2.20
CA ILE A 537 -4.00 -9.19 2.96
C ILE A 537 -3.41 -7.93 2.26
N ALA A 538 -4.26 -7.09 1.66
CA ALA A 538 -3.86 -6.27 0.53
C ALA A 538 -4.63 -4.97 0.33
N SER A 539 -5.80 -4.72 0.93
CA SER A 539 -6.60 -3.53 0.56
C SER A 539 -6.18 -2.25 1.28
N ARG A 540 -4.87 -1.96 1.37
CA ARG A 540 -4.42 -0.60 1.70
C ARG A 540 -4.64 0.29 0.49
N GLU A 541 -4.87 1.56 0.72
CA GLU A 541 -5.07 2.51 -0.36
C GLU A 541 -3.75 3.15 -0.77
N TRP A 542 -3.54 3.36 -2.06
CA TRP A 542 -2.35 4.02 -2.58
C TRP A 542 -2.64 5.50 -2.74
N TYR A 543 -1.63 6.35 -2.63
CA TYR A 543 -1.78 7.79 -2.80
C TYR A 543 -0.83 8.30 -3.87
N ARG A 544 -1.32 9.22 -4.69
CA ARG A 544 -0.52 9.90 -5.69
C ARG A 544 -0.87 11.37 -5.75
N LEU A 545 0.10 12.16 -6.15
CA LEU A 545 -0.13 13.53 -6.56
C LEU A 545 -0.80 13.51 -7.94
N VAL A 546 -1.84 14.31 -8.11
CA VAL A 546 -2.57 14.48 -9.36
C VAL A 546 -2.55 15.95 -9.76
N GLN A 547 -2.43 16.22 -11.05
CA GLN A 547 -2.36 17.57 -11.63
C GLN A 547 -3.68 17.96 -12.28
#